data_AF-M0JJP8-F1
#
_entry.id   AF-M0JJP8-F1
#
_cell.length_a   1.000
_cell.length_b   1.000
_cell.length_c   1.000
_cell.angle_alpha   90.00
_cell.angle_beta   90.00
_cell.angle_gamma   90.00
#
_symmetry.space_group_name_H-M   'P 1'
#
loop_
_entity.id
_entity.type
_entity.pdbx_description
1 polymer ?
#
loop_
_entity_poly.entity_id
_entity_poly.type
_entity_poly.pdbx_seq_one_letter_code
_entity_poly.pdbx_strand_id
1 'polypeptide(L)' 'MADTILDVRDLPPAERHPKIHAAFDDLDAGESLTILNDHDPKPLFYEMQAEVDAFDADNYAVEKQGPNEFAATFPKR' A
#
# COMPACT_ATOMS: atom_id res chain seq x y z
N MET A 1 -2.14 14.88 -8.67
CA MET A 1 -2.07 13.51 -8.14
C MET A 1 -2.13 13.69 -6.65
N ALA A 2 -3.23 13.26 -6.04
CA ALA A 2 -3.35 13.25 -4.59
C ALA A 2 -2.75 11.94 -4.09
N ASP A 3 -1.94 12.03 -3.04
CA ASP A 3 -1.33 10.87 -2.41
C ASP A 3 -1.98 10.71 -1.04
N THR A 4 -2.68 9.60 -0.84
CA THR A 4 -3.26 9.22 0.46
C THR A 4 -2.20 8.48 1.25
N ILE A 5 -1.97 8.88 2.51
CA ILE A 5 -1.02 8.20 3.40
C ILE A 5 -1.78 7.46 4.50
N LEU A 6 -1.50 6.16 4.66
CA LEU A 6 -2.06 5.31 5.69
C LEU A 6 -0.95 4.70 6.55
N ASP A 7 -0.90 5.09 7.82
CA ASP A 7 -0.02 4.42 8.79
C ASP A 7 -0.71 3.17 9.33
N VAL A 8 -0.07 2.01 9.15
CA VAL A 8 -0.61 0.71 9.61
C VAL A 8 0.20 0.09 10.73
N ARG A 9 1.25 0.77 11.23
CA ARG A 9 2.16 0.22 12.24
C ARG A 9 1.45 -0.08 13.55
N ASP A 10 0.50 0.77 13.95
CA ASP A 10 -0.27 0.61 15.19
C ASP A 10 -1.51 -0.30 15.05
N LEU A 11 -1.78 -0.81 13.85
CA LEU A 11 -2.93 -1.70 13.62
C LEU A 11 -2.57 -3.16 13.90
N PRO A 12 -3.51 -3.93 14.48
CA PRO A 12 -3.38 -5.38 14.58
C PRO A 12 -3.10 -5.99 13.19
N PRO A 13 -2.21 -6.99 13.06
CA PRO A 13 -1.84 -7.56 11.76
C PRO A 13 -3.04 -8.00 10.91
N ALA A 14 -4.08 -8.56 11.54
CA ALA A 14 -5.29 -9.01 10.86
C ALA A 14 -6.15 -7.85 10.29
N GLU A 15 -5.99 -6.64 10.80
CA GLU A 15 -6.75 -5.45 10.36
C GLU A 15 -6.02 -4.65 9.28
N ARG A 16 -4.72 -4.88 9.08
CA ARG A 16 -3.90 -4.12 8.13
C ARG A 16 -4.38 -4.30 6.70
N HIS A 17 -4.43 -5.53 6.20
CA HIS A 17 -4.81 -5.79 4.81
C HIS A 17 -6.23 -5.29 4.50
N PRO A 18 -7.28 -5.62 5.29
CA PRO A 18 -8.63 -5.10 5.02
C PRO A 18 -8.69 -3.57 4.96
N LYS A 19 -7.94 -2.88 5.82
CA LYS A 19 -7.92 -1.41 5.83
C LYS A 19 -7.15 -0.82 4.65
N ILE A 20 -6.06 -1.46 4.22
CA ILE A 20 -5.29 -1.05 3.04
C ILE A 20 -6.12 -1.23 1.78
N HIS A 21 -6.78 -2.38 1.61
CA HIS A 21 -7.69 -2.63 0.48
C HIS A 21 -8.82 -1.61 0.43
N ALA A 22 -9.49 -1.36 1.56
CA ALA A 22 -10.54 -0.33 1.62
C ALA A 22 -10.02 1.07 1.25
N ALA A 23 -8.84 1.46 1.75
CA ALA A 23 -8.24 2.74 1.41
C ALA A 23 -7.84 2.84 -0.07
N PHE A 24 -7.42 1.73 -0.70
CA PHE A 24 -7.09 1.67 -2.11
C PHE A 24 -8.35 1.70 -3.00
N ASP A 25 -9.42 1.03 -2.59
CA ASP A 25 -10.71 1.01 -3.28
C ASP A 25 -11.33 2.40 -3.37
N ASP A 26 -11.18 3.20 -2.31
CA ASP A 26 -11.69 4.59 -2.24
C ASP A 26 -10.92 5.58 -3.14
N LEU A 27 -9.76 5.21 -3.69
CA LEU A 27 -9.00 6.09 -4.60
C LEU A 27 -9.65 6.23 -5.97
N ASP A 28 -9.48 7.40 -6.58
CA ASP A 28 -9.76 7.59 -8.00
C ASP A 28 -8.61 7.05 -8.88
N ALA A 29 -8.91 6.78 -10.16
CA ALA A 29 -7.92 6.40 -11.15
C ALA A 29 -6.84 7.50 -11.29
N GLY A 30 -5.56 7.11 -11.23
CA GLY A 30 -4.41 8.02 -11.25
C GLY A 30 -4.00 8.59 -9.88
N GLU A 31 -4.65 8.18 -8.79
CA GLU A 31 -4.22 8.46 -7.42
C GLU A 31 -3.35 7.33 -6.85
N SER A 32 -2.71 7.59 -5.70
CA SER A 32 -1.84 6.60 -5.05
C SER A 32 -2.11 6.52 -3.54
N LEU A 33 -1.94 5.30 -3.00
CA LEU A 33 -1.92 5.03 -1.56
C LEU A 33 -0.48 4.75 -1.13
N THR A 34 0.06 5.53 -0.20
CA THR A 34 1.30 5.21 0.49
C THR A 34 1.00 4.63 1.87
N ILE A 35 1.46 3.41 2.14
CA ILE A 35 1.38 2.81 3.48
C ILE A 35 2.71 3.00 4.22
N LEU A 36 2.63 3.29 5.52
CA LEU A 36 3.78 3.17 6.43
C LEU A 36 3.67 1.85 7.18
N ASN A 37 4.65 0.97 7.00
CA ASN A 37 4.66 -0.37 7.55
C ASN A 37 5.94 -0.65 8.36
N ASP A 38 5.83 -1.53 9.35
CA ASP A 38 6.94 -1.91 10.24
C ASP A 38 7.77 -3.10 9.70
N HIS A 39 7.42 -3.62 8.54
CA HIS A 39 8.10 -4.73 7.86
C HIS A 39 8.02 -4.58 6.34
N ASP A 40 8.78 -5.43 5.63
CA ASP A 40 8.82 -5.44 4.18
C ASP A 40 7.41 -5.74 3.59
N PRO A 41 6.83 -4.83 2.80
CA PRO A 41 5.49 -4.97 2.23
C PRO A 41 5.41 -5.92 1.03
N LYS A 42 6.50 -6.62 0.68
CA LYS A 42 6.55 -7.55 -0.46
C LYS A 42 5.42 -8.60 -0.51
N PRO A 43 4.99 -9.24 0.61
CA PRO A 43 3.85 -10.15 0.56
C PRO A 43 2.56 -9.46 0.10
N LEU A 44 2.29 -8.26 0.63
CA LEU A 44 1.13 -7.44 0.25
C LEU A 44 1.22 -6.97 -1.20
N PHE A 45 2.42 -6.61 -1.69
CA PHE A 45 2.61 -6.29 -3.10
C PHE A 45 2.13 -7.42 -4.03
N TYR A 46 2.50 -8.67 -3.73
CA TYR A 46 2.07 -9.81 -4.55
C TYR A 46 0.57 -10.08 -4.43
N GLU A 47 -0.02 -9.88 -3.25
CA GLU A 47 -1.47 -9.96 -3.05
C GLU A 47 -2.20 -8.93 -3.91
N MET A 48 -1.82 -7.65 -3.82
CA MET A 48 -2.38 -6.56 -4.64
C MET A 48 -2.23 -6.84 -6.14
N GLN A 49 -1.05 -7.31 -6.57
CA GLN A 49 -0.80 -7.65 -7.98
C GLN A 49 -1.66 -8.81 -8.49
N ALA A 50 -1.98 -9.77 -7.62
CA ALA A 50 -2.76 -10.94 -7.98
C ALA A 50 -4.28 -10.70 -7.93
N GLU A 51 -4.74 -9.83 -7.03
CA GLU A 51 -6.17 -9.69 -6.70
C GLU A 51 -6.80 -8.37 -7.16
N VAL A 52 -6.00 -7.34 -7.46
CA VAL A 52 -6.52 -5.99 -7.74
C VAL A 52 -6.13 -5.55 -9.15
N ASP A 53 -7.05 -5.69 -10.10
CA ASP A 53 -6.83 -5.33 -11.52
C ASP A 53 -6.46 -3.84 -11.72
N ALA A 54 -6.97 -2.96 -10.85
CA ALA A 54 -6.70 -1.53 -10.89
C ALA A 54 -5.34 -1.15 -10.30
N PHE A 55 -4.61 -2.08 -9.68
CA PHE A 55 -3.29 -1.79 -9.10
C PHE A 55 -2.24 -1.68 -10.20
N ASP A 56 -1.52 -0.56 -10.21
CA ASP A 56 -0.42 -0.33 -11.14
C ASP A 56 0.91 -0.88 -10.62
N ALA A 57 1.08 -2.20 -10.75
CA ALA A 57 2.30 -2.87 -10.30
C ALA A 57 3.59 -2.35 -10.97
N ASP A 58 3.49 -1.80 -12.19
CA ASP A 58 4.64 -1.26 -12.92
C ASP A 58 5.16 0.05 -12.33
N ASN A 59 4.30 0.81 -11.62
CA ASN A 59 4.63 2.06 -10.96
C ASN A 59 4.68 1.95 -9.42
N TYR A 60 4.59 0.73 -8.88
CA TYR A 60 4.78 0.46 -7.46
C TYR A 60 6.19 0.86 -7.00
N ALA A 61 6.28 1.48 -5.82
CA ALA A 61 7.55 1.87 -5.23
C ALA A 61 7.60 1.55 -3.73
N VAL A 62 8.77 1.17 -3.23
CA VAL A 62 9.03 0.98 -1.80
C VAL A 62 10.33 1.65 -1.38
N GLU A 63 10.28 2.41 -0.30
CA GLU A 63 11.43 3.03 0.35
C GLU A 63 11.60 2.46 1.75
N LYS A 64 12.81 2.01 2.09
CA LYS A 64 13.16 1.62 3.45
C LYS A 64 13.78 2.82 4.17
N GLN A 65 13.07 3.35 5.16
CA GLN A 65 13.44 4.55 5.92
C GLN A 65 14.24 4.24 7.20
N GLY A 66 14.12 3.01 7.70
CA GLY A 66 14.77 2.54 8.91
C GLY A 66 14.86 1.02 8.96
N PRO A 67 15.37 0.42 10.04
CA PRO A 67 15.49 -1.04 10.17
C PRO A 67 14.17 -1.77 9.94
N ASN A 68 13.09 -1.20 10.50
CA ASN A 68 11.72 -1.70 10.49
C ASN A 68 10.74 -0.57 10.08
N GLU A 69 11.12 0.25 9.10
CA GLU A 69 10.26 1.34 8.61
C GLU A 69 10.29 1.34 7.10
N PHE A 70 9.13 1.12 6.50
CA PHE A 70 8.93 1.01 5.07
C PHE A 70 7.79 1.93 4.65
N ALA A 71 8.02 2.74 3.61
CA ALA A 71 6.99 3.48 2.91
C ALA A 71 6.77 2.81 1.55
N ALA A 72 5.59 2.22 1.32
CA ALA A 72 5.24 1.58 0.05
C ALA A 72 4.07 2.30 -0.61
N THR A 73 4.26 2.67 -1.88
CA THR A 73 3.30 3.43 -2.68
C THR A 73 2.65 2.51 -3.71
N PHE A 74 1.33 2.47 -3.67
CA PHE A 74 0.45 1.66 -4.49
C PHE A 74 -0.38 2.59 -5.39
N PRO A 75 0.01 2.78 -6.66
CA PRO A 75 -0.77 3.61 -7.60
C PRO A 75 -1.97 2.86 -8.16
N LYS A 76 -3.04 3.59 -8.46
CA LYS A 76 -4.27 3.07 -9.10
C LYS A 76 -4.36 3.53 -10.54
N ARG A 77 -4.67 2.60 -11.45
CA ARG A 77 -4.85 2.82 -12.90
C ARG A 77 -6.16 3.51 -13.23
#